data_AF-A0A7C5MJH7-F1
#
_entry.id   AF-A0A7C5MJH7-F1
#
_cell.length_a   1.000
_cell.length_b   1.000
_cell.length_c   1.000
_cell.angle_alpha   90.00
_cell.angle_beta   90.00
_cell.angle_gamma   90.00
#
_symmetry.space_group_name_H-M   'P 1'
#
loop_
_entity.id
_entity.type
_entity.pdbx_description
1 polymer ?
#
loop_
_entity_poly.entity_id
_entity_poly.type
_entity_poly.pdbx_seq_one_letter_code
_entity_poly.pdbx_strand_id
1 'polypeptide(L)'
;MCGASCSCPTTRAWFCQYSDRILFGTDASPSPAMYQTYFRFLETDDEYFDPRPDSSSPLLGRWYIYGVYLPDDVLRRVYHDNAARLLGL
;
A
#
# COMPACT_ATOMS: atom_id res chain seq x y z
N MET A 1 12.16 -17.69 7.66
CA MET A 1 11.13 -18.74 7.72
C MET A 1 9.84 -18.08 8.20
N CYS A 2 8.88 -17.84 7.31
CA CYS A 2 7.55 -17.35 7.69
C CYS A 2 6.68 -18.59 7.95
N GLY A 3 6.39 -18.85 9.23
CA GLY A 3 5.58 -19.99 9.66
C GLY A 3 4.12 -19.78 9.26
N ALA A 4 3.52 -20.84 8.72
CA ALA A 4 2.12 -20.89 8.34
C ALA A 4 1.20 -20.81 9.58
N SER A 5 0.48 -19.70 9.75
CA SER A 5 -0.80 -19.68 10.46
C SER A 5 -1.49 -18.33 10.28
N CYS A 6 -2.54 -18.31 9.45
CA CYS A 6 -3.73 -17.43 9.44
C CYS A 6 -4.16 -17.16 7.99
N SER A 7 -4.74 -18.18 7.36
CA SER A 7 -5.36 -18.11 6.03
C SER A 7 -6.78 -17.53 6.10
N CYS A 8 -6.93 -16.32 6.67
CA CYS A 8 -8.07 -15.47 6.34
C CYS A 8 -7.64 -14.61 5.14
N PRO A 9 -8.42 -14.51 4.05
CA PRO A 9 -8.04 -13.70 2.89
C PRO A 9 -8.13 -12.21 3.27
N THR A 10 -7.09 -11.71 3.93
CA THR A 10 -6.89 -10.29 4.22
C THR A 10 -6.19 -9.64 3.03
N THR A 11 -6.33 -8.31 2.89
CA THR A 11 -5.58 -7.53 1.90
C THR A 11 -4.09 -7.85 1.94
N ARG A 12 -3.52 -7.99 3.14
CA ARG A 12 -2.12 -8.37 3.36
C ARG A 12 -1.75 -9.70 2.71
N ALA A 13 -2.55 -10.74 2.93
CA ALA A 13 -2.30 -12.06 2.36
C ALA A 13 -2.31 -12.03 0.81
N TRP A 14 -3.23 -11.25 0.23
CA TRP A 14 -3.31 -11.07 -1.23
C TRP A 14 -2.07 -10.34 -1.79
N PHE A 15 -1.64 -9.25 -1.15
CA PHE A 15 -0.42 -8.53 -1.53
C PHE A 15 0.81 -9.44 -1.47
N CYS A 16 0.96 -10.24 -0.41
CA CYS A 16 2.07 -11.18 -0.30
C CYS A 16 2.03 -12.24 -1.41
N GLN A 17 0.85 -12.83 -1.67
CA GLN A 17 0.66 -13.90 -2.65
C GLN A 17 0.94 -13.44 -4.09
N TYR A 18 0.59 -12.20 -4.43
CA TYR A 18 0.68 -11.67 -5.79
C TYR A 18 1.68 -10.50 -5.92
N SER A 19 2.65 -10.44 -5.01
CA SER A 19 3.60 -9.33 -4.90
C SER A 19 4.42 -9.05 -6.16
N ASP A 20 4.56 -10.01 -7.08
CA ASP A 20 5.27 -9.89 -8.37
C ASP A 20 4.44 -9.19 -9.49
N ARG A 21 3.17 -8.90 -9.21
CA ARG A 21 2.19 -8.41 -10.20
C ARG A 21 1.59 -7.05 -9.86
N ILE A 22 1.98 -6.46 -8.74
CA ILE A 22 1.38 -5.23 -8.20
C ILE A 22 2.32 -4.06 -8.46
N LEU A 23 1.77 -2.96 -8.99
CA LEU A 23 2.48 -1.71 -9.20
C LEU A 23 1.85 -0.62 -8.33
N PHE A 24 2.68 0.26 -7.77
CA PHE A 24 2.22 1.44 -7.05
C PHE A 24 2.08 2.65 -7.97
N GLY A 25 0.95 3.36 -7.87
CA GLY A 25 0.67 4.60 -8.60
C GLY A 25 -0.54 5.32 -8.00
N THR A 26 -0.56 6.66 -8.10
CA THR A 26 -1.47 7.50 -7.29
C THR A 26 -2.51 8.27 -8.12
N ASP A 27 -2.40 8.28 -9.45
CA ASP A 27 -3.27 9.03 -10.38
C ASP A 27 -3.51 10.50 -9.95
N ALA A 28 -2.52 11.08 -9.26
CA ALA A 28 -2.61 12.38 -8.61
C ALA A 28 -1.30 13.14 -8.76
N SER A 29 -1.38 14.47 -8.67
CA SER A 29 -0.17 15.31 -8.61
C SER A 29 0.65 14.94 -7.36
N PRO A 30 1.97 14.73 -7.50
CA PRO A 30 2.81 14.26 -6.40
C PRO A 30 2.90 15.32 -5.31
N SER A 31 2.65 14.92 -4.06
CA SER A 31 2.87 15.75 -2.87
C SER A 31 3.38 14.90 -1.70
N PRO A 32 4.23 15.44 -0.80
CA PRO A 32 4.76 14.67 0.33
C PRO A 32 3.66 14.08 1.23
N ALA A 33 2.62 14.87 1.53
CA ALA A 33 1.51 14.44 2.37
C ALA A 33 0.73 13.27 1.74
N MET A 34 0.56 13.29 0.42
CA MET A 34 -0.07 12.19 -0.31
C MET A 34 0.75 10.89 -0.16
N TYR A 35 2.07 10.93 -0.38
CA TYR A 35 2.91 9.74 -0.22
C TYR A 35 2.94 9.24 1.24
N GLN A 36 2.94 10.13 2.22
CA GLN A 36 2.88 9.76 3.64
C GLN A 36 1.61 8.96 3.97
N THR A 37 0.45 9.30 3.38
CA THR A 37 -0.76 8.49 3.51
C THR A 37 -0.54 7.08 2.96
N TYR A 38 0.03 6.96 1.76
CA TYR A 38 0.24 5.65 1.13
C TYR A 38 1.27 4.80 1.86
N PHE A 39 2.34 5.39 2.40
CA PHE A 39 3.29 4.71 3.27
C PHE A 39 2.62 4.24 4.55
N ARG A 40 1.82 5.09 5.20
CA ARG A 40 1.02 4.69 6.36
C ARG A 40 0.11 3.50 6.04
N PHE A 41 -0.60 3.54 4.91
CA PHE A 41 -1.47 2.46 4.47
C PHE A 41 -0.72 1.15 4.23
N LEU A 42 0.44 1.17 3.58
CA LEU A 42 1.14 -0.06 3.19
C LEU A 42 2.04 -0.63 4.30
N GLU A 43 2.64 0.23 5.13
CA GLU A 43 3.73 -0.13 6.04
C GLU A 43 3.28 -0.34 7.49
N THR A 44 2.14 0.21 7.90
CA THR A 44 1.67 0.13 9.30
C THR A 44 0.55 -0.87 9.49
N ASP A 45 0.31 -1.25 10.74
CA ASP A 45 -0.88 -1.98 11.20
C ASP A 45 -1.95 -1.03 11.80
N ASP A 46 -1.87 0.27 11.49
CA ASP A 46 -2.81 1.28 12.01
C ASP A 46 -4.26 0.95 11.65
N GLU A 47 -5.13 1.00 12.65
CA GLU A 47 -6.56 0.73 12.47
C GLU A 47 -7.38 2.02 12.31
N TYR A 48 -8.33 2.00 11.38
CA TYR A 48 -9.38 3.01 11.25
C TYR A 48 -8.87 4.46 11.24
N PHE A 49 -8.07 4.82 10.23
CA PHE A 49 -7.52 6.18 10.05
C PHE A 49 -8.04 6.90 8.79
N ASP A 50 -8.02 8.23 8.82
CA ASP A 50 -8.43 9.08 7.70
C ASP A 50 -7.32 9.11 6.63
N PRO A 51 -7.56 8.65 5.40
CA PRO A 51 -6.54 8.66 4.36
C PRO A 51 -6.30 10.06 3.76
N ARG A 52 -7.15 11.04 4.06
CA ARG A 52 -7.06 12.33 3.40
C ARG A 52 -5.83 13.10 3.91
N PRO A 53 -4.88 13.46 3.02
CA PRO A 53 -3.75 14.29 3.41
C PRO A 53 -4.21 15.69 3.84
N ASP A 54 -5.35 16.15 3.33
CA ASP A 54 -6.03 17.37 3.74
C ASP A 54 -7.53 17.09 3.97
N SER A 55 -8.08 17.51 5.11
CA SER A 55 -9.51 17.29 5.44
C SER A 55 -10.49 18.02 4.50
N SER A 56 -9.96 18.87 3.60
CA SER A 56 -10.68 19.73 2.67
C SER A 56 -11.08 19.09 1.35
N SER A 57 -10.63 17.88 1.02
CA SER A 57 -10.96 17.28 -0.28
C SER A 57 -12.26 16.47 -0.20
N PRO A 58 -13.42 17.00 -0.70
CA PRO A 58 -14.71 16.28 -0.67
C PRO A 58 -14.78 15.15 -1.70
N LEU A 59 -13.79 15.03 -2.59
CA LEU A 59 -13.81 14.13 -3.75
C LEU A 59 -13.32 12.71 -3.43
N LEU A 60 -12.49 12.55 -2.39
CA LEU A 60 -12.10 11.25 -1.87
C LEU A 60 -13.14 10.82 -0.84
N GLY A 61 -13.71 9.63 -1.02
CA GLY A 61 -14.79 9.12 -0.17
C GLY A 61 -14.49 9.25 1.33
N ARG A 62 -15.51 9.48 2.15
CA ARG A 62 -15.41 9.74 3.60
C ARG A 62 -15.20 8.44 4.41
N TRP A 63 -14.34 7.55 3.92
CA TRP A 63 -14.12 6.23 4.50
C TRP A 63 -12.75 6.17 5.14
N TYR A 64 -12.72 5.70 6.38
CA TYR A 64 -11.49 5.38 7.09
C TYR A 64 -10.95 4.06 6.57
N ILE A 65 -9.63 3.93 6.54
CA ILE A 65 -8.93 2.74 6.04
C ILE A 65 -8.07 2.11 7.14
N TYR A 66 -7.56 0.92 6.85
CA TYR A 66 -6.72 0.12 7.74
C TYR A 66 -5.37 -0.12 7.07
N GLY A 67 -4.30 -0.07 7.85
CA GLY A 67 -2.96 -0.42 7.42
C GLY A 67 -2.85 -1.90 7.03
N VAL A 68 -1.99 -2.20 6.06
CA VAL A 68 -1.80 -3.54 5.50
C VAL A 68 -0.60 -4.26 6.12
N TYR A 69 0.34 -3.52 6.72
CA TYR A 69 1.56 -4.02 7.36
C TYR A 69 2.35 -5.01 6.49
N LEU A 70 2.76 -4.54 5.31
CA LEU A 70 3.48 -5.36 4.33
C LEU A 70 4.95 -5.58 4.74
N PRO A 71 5.51 -6.79 4.51
CA PRO A 71 6.93 -7.03 4.67
C PRO A 71 7.80 -6.23 3.68
N ASP A 72 9.04 -5.91 4.08
CA ASP A 72 10.00 -5.13 3.28
C ASP A 72 10.23 -5.67 1.87
N ASP A 73 10.26 -7.00 1.70
CA ASP A 73 10.47 -7.62 0.38
C ASP A 73 9.26 -7.42 -0.55
N VAL A 74 8.05 -7.39 0.00
CA VAL A 74 6.82 -7.06 -0.73
C VAL A 74 6.77 -5.57 -1.05
N LEU A 75 7.09 -4.70 -0.08
CA LEU A 75 7.16 -3.24 -0.29
C LEU A 75 8.12 -2.88 -1.41
N ARG A 76 9.32 -3.47 -1.43
CA ARG A 76 10.32 -3.24 -2.49
C ARG A 76 9.80 -3.62 -3.89
N ARG A 77 9.05 -4.72 -4.00
CA ARG A 77 8.42 -5.14 -5.26
C ARG A 77 7.35 -4.15 -5.71
N VAL A 78 6.47 -3.77 -4.79
CA VAL A 78 5.35 -2.86 -5.04
C VAL A 78 5.82 -1.46 -5.43
N TYR A 79 6.83 -0.93 -4.73
CA TYR A 79 7.35 0.42 -4.98
C TYR A 79 8.29 0.52 -6.17
N HIS A 80 9.05 -0.53 -6.48
CA HIS A 80 10.16 -0.41 -7.42
C HIS A 80 10.33 -1.60 -8.35
N ASP A 81 10.63 -2.81 -7.84
CA ASP A 81 11.18 -3.88 -8.70
C ASP A 81 10.24 -4.27 -9.84
N ASN A 82 8.93 -4.26 -9.59
CA ASN A 82 7.94 -4.60 -10.62
C ASN A 82 7.92 -3.54 -11.72
N ALA A 83 8.00 -2.26 -11.37
CA ALA A 83 8.05 -1.16 -12.34
C ALA A 83 9.37 -1.17 -13.11
N ALA A 84 10.51 -1.31 -12.41
CA ALA A 84 11.83 -1.39 -13.02
C ALA A 84 11.92 -2.53 -14.05
N ARG A 85 11.42 -3.72 -13.70
CA ARG A 85 11.35 -4.88 -14.61
C ARG A 85 10.55 -4.60 -15.87
N LEU A 86 9.42 -3.90 -15.75
CA LEU A 86 8.56 -3.58 -16.91
C LEU A 86 9.11 -2.44 -17.77
N LEU A 87 9.86 -1.52 -17.18
CA LEU A 87 10.47 -0.37 -17.85
C LEU A 87 11.88 -0.64 -18.38
N GLY A 88 12.52 -1.74 -17.98
CA GLY A 88 13.89 -2.08 -18.38
C GLY A 88 14.96 -1.25 -17.69
N LEU A 89 14.73 -0.89 -16.42
CA LEU A 89 15.65 -0.13 -15.55
C LEU A 89 16.54 -1.03 -14.69
#